data_AF-A0A7S0T9X0-F1
#
_entry.id   AF-A0A7S0T9X0-F1
#
_cell.length_a   1.000
_cell.length_b   1.000
_cell.length_c   1.000
_cell.angle_alpha   90.00
_cell.angle_beta   90.00
_cell.angle_gamma   90.00
#
_symmetry.space_group_name_H-M   'P 1'
#
loop_
_entity.id
_entity.type
_entity.pdbx_description
1 polymer ?
#
loop_
_entity_poly.entity_id
_entity_poly.type
_entity_poly.pdbx_seq_one_letter_code
_entity_poly.pdbx_strand_id
1 'polypeptide(L)'
;MQSDEVVWQIINHSHCCFKANTDKNENFCRNAYNVTGLCNRSSCPLANSQYATVVEENGSLQLVMKSVERAHLPSNLWKTIELSTDYTGALEQISVALKHWPKFLVHKNKQRLTKLAQYLIRSRRIEKNTRAEIVTMPSRDIKRENRKEAKAEKAARIQSSIEKQLLERLNDGTYNSAYKFSTSQYLSELQSDEEKRTLLKVNELVCKCRS
;
A
#
# COMPACT_ATOMS: atom_id res chain seq x y z
N MET A 1 -23.14 -0.10 43.02
CA MET A 1 -22.06 0.85 42.70
C MET A 1 -21.25 0.28 41.56
N GLN A 2 -21.09 1.03 40.47
CA GLN A 2 -20.31 0.57 39.33
C GLN A 2 -18.86 1.00 39.54
N SER A 3 -17.93 0.05 39.52
CA SER A 3 -16.53 0.26 39.89
C SER A 3 -15.63 0.39 38.66
N ASP A 4 -15.87 1.43 37.85
CA ASP A 4 -15.09 1.70 36.62
C ASP A 4 -13.58 1.78 36.89
N GLU A 5 -13.19 2.28 38.07
CA GLU A 5 -11.79 2.35 38.46
C GLU A 5 -11.18 0.98 38.73
N VAL A 6 -11.88 0.10 39.47
CA VAL A 6 -11.40 -1.26 39.74
C VAL A 6 -11.30 -2.05 38.43
N VAL A 7 -12.28 -1.90 37.54
CA VAL A 7 -12.26 -2.54 36.21
C VAL A 7 -11.06 -2.04 35.40
N TRP A 8 -10.76 -0.75 35.43
CA TRP A 8 -9.56 -0.23 34.77
C TRP A 8 -8.26 -0.79 35.35
N GLN A 9 -8.11 -0.81 36.68
CA GLN A 9 -6.90 -1.32 37.33
C GLN A 9 -6.67 -2.80 36.96
N ILE A 10 -7.73 -3.62 36.96
CA ILE A 10 -7.67 -5.00 36.49
C ILE A 10 -7.25 -5.04 35.03
N ILE A 11 -7.92 -4.32 34.13
CA ILE A 11 -7.61 -4.33 32.68
C ILE A 11 -6.18 -3.86 32.38
N ASN A 12 -5.66 -2.90 33.16
CA ASN A 12 -4.35 -2.31 32.90
C ASN A 12 -3.19 -3.18 33.41
N HIS A 13 -3.35 -3.75 34.62
CA HIS A 13 -2.32 -4.58 35.27
C HIS A 13 -2.40 -6.06 34.90
N SER A 14 -3.61 -6.58 34.65
CA SER A 14 -3.82 -7.96 34.18
C SER A 14 -3.84 -8.02 32.63
N HIS A 15 -4.30 -9.15 32.10
CA HIS A 15 -4.36 -9.37 30.66
C HIS A 15 -5.62 -8.78 30.03
N CYS A 16 -5.45 -7.86 29.08
CA CYS A 16 -6.53 -7.34 28.24
C CYS A 16 -6.40 -7.87 26.81
N CYS A 17 -7.40 -8.62 26.34
CA CYS A 17 -7.43 -9.20 24.99
C CYS A 17 -7.27 -8.16 23.87
N PHE A 18 -7.80 -6.95 24.08
CA PHE A 18 -7.76 -5.89 23.08
C PHE A 18 -6.49 -5.03 23.15
N LYS A 19 -5.64 -5.18 24.18
CA LYS A 19 -4.43 -4.37 24.35
C LYS A 19 -3.33 -4.90 23.44
N ALA A 20 -2.75 -4.01 22.64
CA ALA A 20 -1.58 -4.28 21.82
C ALA A 20 -0.41 -3.43 22.35
N ASN A 21 0.64 -4.12 22.80
CA ASN A 21 1.86 -3.47 23.28
C ASN A 21 2.77 -3.20 22.08
N THR A 22 3.33 -2.00 22.02
CA THR A 22 4.30 -1.57 21.00
C THR A 22 5.62 -1.27 21.69
N ASP A 23 6.73 -1.39 20.95
CA ASP A 23 8.09 -1.15 21.46
C ASP A 23 8.31 0.29 21.99
N LYS A 24 7.46 1.24 21.58
CA LYS A 24 7.58 2.67 21.90
C LYS A 24 6.82 3.11 23.17
N ASN A 25 6.59 2.20 24.14
CA ASN A 25 5.85 2.47 25.39
C ASN A 25 4.41 3.00 25.25
N GLU A 26 3.87 3.07 24.04
CA GLU A 26 2.47 3.40 23.79
C GLU A 26 1.62 2.13 23.66
N ASN A 27 0.55 2.08 24.45
CA ASN A 27 -0.38 0.96 24.42
C ASN A 27 -1.56 1.29 23.50
N PHE A 28 -1.83 0.42 22.54
CA PHE A 28 -2.97 0.54 21.62
C PHE A 28 -4.10 -0.41 21.99
N CYS A 29 -5.30 -0.09 21.53
CA CYS A 29 -6.49 -0.91 21.71
C CYS A 29 -7.08 -1.30 20.35
N ARG A 30 -7.33 -2.61 20.16
CA ARG A 30 -7.95 -3.19 18.96
C ARG A 30 -9.49 -3.20 19.00
N ASN A 31 -10.09 -2.75 20.09
CA ASN A 31 -11.55 -2.73 20.22
C ASN A 31 -12.16 -1.74 19.20
N ALA A 32 -13.13 -2.20 18.41
CA ALA A 32 -13.83 -1.40 17.40
C ALA A 32 -14.50 -0.15 17.99
N TYR A 33 -15.01 -0.25 19.22
CA TYR A 33 -15.69 0.83 19.93
C TYR A 33 -14.72 1.74 20.70
N ASN A 34 -13.43 1.82 20.35
CA ASN A 34 -12.54 2.83 20.96
C ASN A 34 -12.52 4.10 20.09
N VAL A 35 -12.69 5.27 20.73
CA VAL A 35 -12.67 6.56 20.01
C VAL A 35 -11.28 6.90 19.47
N THR A 36 -10.23 6.68 20.26
CA THR A 36 -8.86 7.16 19.96
C THR A 36 -7.95 6.07 19.41
N GLY A 37 -8.21 4.80 19.75
CA GLY A 37 -7.31 3.67 19.47
C GLY A 37 -6.19 3.48 20.49
N LEU A 38 -6.09 4.37 21.49
CA LEU A 38 -5.14 4.23 22.61
C LEU A 38 -5.77 3.46 23.77
N CYS A 39 -4.95 2.68 24.48
CA CYS A 39 -5.35 1.96 25.68
C CYS A 39 -5.06 2.80 26.93
N ASN A 40 -5.90 3.82 27.17
CA ASN A 40 -5.85 4.71 28.33
C ASN A 40 -7.15 4.64 29.15
N ARG A 41 -7.11 5.05 30.43
CA ARG A 41 -8.28 5.09 31.34
C ARG A 41 -9.51 5.77 30.74
N SER A 42 -9.29 6.89 30.04
CA SER A 42 -10.34 7.70 29.40
C SER A 42 -10.80 7.14 28.05
N SER A 43 -9.97 6.34 27.40
CA SER A 43 -10.22 5.84 26.04
C SER A 43 -10.78 4.42 26.02
N CYS A 44 -10.64 3.64 27.09
CA CYS A 44 -11.13 2.26 27.10
C CYS A 44 -12.67 2.18 27.21
N PRO A 45 -13.36 1.54 26.24
CA PRO A 45 -14.82 1.36 26.29
C PRO A 45 -15.29 0.28 27.28
N LEU A 46 -14.40 -0.64 27.68
CA LEU A 46 -14.72 -1.69 28.65
C LEU A 46 -14.72 -1.14 30.07
N ALA A 47 -13.72 -0.31 30.40
CA ALA A 47 -13.57 0.26 31.73
C ALA A 47 -14.58 1.37 32.04
N ASN A 48 -15.05 2.11 31.01
CA ASN A 48 -16.01 3.19 31.19
C ASN A 48 -17.44 2.68 31.00
N SER A 49 -18.28 2.93 32.00
CA SER A 49 -19.71 2.62 31.95
C SER A 49 -20.48 3.61 31.05
N GLN A 50 -20.16 4.90 31.16
CA GLN A 50 -20.66 5.95 30.27
C GLN A 50 -19.64 6.21 29.15
N TYR A 51 -20.00 5.85 27.92
CA TYR A 51 -19.08 5.97 26.78
C TYR A 51 -19.84 6.28 25.48
N ALA A 52 -19.16 6.82 24.49
CA ALA A 52 -19.75 7.07 23.18
C ALA A 52 -18.68 7.05 22.09
N THR A 53 -19.02 6.50 20.92
CA THR A 53 -18.15 6.39 19.75
C THR A 53 -18.91 6.61 18.46
N VAL A 54 -18.29 7.24 17.48
CA VAL A 54 -18.78 7.21 16.09
C VAL A 54 -18.26 5.95 15.40
N VAL A 55 -19.15 5.18 14.80
CA VAL A 55 -18.86 3.96 14.04
C VAL A 55 -19.43 4.13 12.64
N GLU A 56 -18.78 3.51 11.66
CA GLU A 56 -19.28 3.40 10.31
C GLU A 56 -19.98 2.06 10.13
N GLU A 57 -21.23 2.09 9.68
CA GLU A 57 -22.00 0.90 9.29
C GLU A 57 -22.49 1.08 7.85
N ASN A 58 -22.03 0.22 6.94
CA ASN A 58 -22.42 0.19 5.52
C ASN A 58 -22.35 1.58 4.82
N GLY A 59 -21.33 2.38 5.13
CA GLY A 59 -21.14 3.73 4.57
C GLY A 59 -21.99 4.84 5.20
N SER A 60 -22.81 4.50 6.19
CA SER A 60 -23.51 5.46 7.06
C SER A 60 -22.76 5.62 8.38
N LEU A 61 -22.78 6.83 8.94
CA LEU A 61 -22.11 7.12 10.21
C LEU A 61 -23.15 7.06 11.32
N GLN A 62 -22.84 6.33 12.39
CA GLN A 62 -23.71 6.19 13.55
C GLN A 62 -22.96 6.59 14.83
N LEU A 63 -23.66 7.28 15.71
CA LEU A 63 -23.22 7.53 17.08
C LEU A 63 -23.71 6.39 17.96
N VAL A 64 -22.76 5.60 18.47
CA VAL A 64 -23.01 4.50 19.39
C VAL A 64 -22.73 4.98 20.81
N MET A 65 -23.67 4.80 21.72
CA MET A 65 -23.58 5.26 23.11
C MET A 65 -23.79 4.10 24.07
N LYS A 66 -22.98 4.07 25.12
CA LYS A 66 -23.07 3.14 26.24
C LYS A 66 -23.59 3.91 27.45
N SER A 67 -24.72 3.46 28.00
CA SER A 67 -25.28 4.01 29.23
C SER A 67 -25.08 3.05 30.40
N VAL A 68 -24.97 3.63 31.60
CA VAL A 68 -24.77 2.89 32.86
C VAL A 68 -25.94 1.94 33.13
N GLU A 69 -27.16 2.41 32.85
CA GLU A 69 -28.40 1.67 33.07
C GLU A 69 -28.46 0.35 32.32
N ARG A 70 -27.86 0.27 31.12
CA ARG A 70 -27.91 -0.92 30.25
C ARG A 70 -26.75 -1.89 30.48
N ALA A 71 -25.88 -1.63 31.44
CA ALA A 71 -24.68 -2.44 31.69
C ALA A 71 -24.98 -3.92 32.02
N HIS A 72 -26.16 -4.20 32.57
CA HIS A 72 -26.63 -5.55 32.89
C HIS A 72 -27.15 -6.33 31.67
N LEU A 73 -27.43 -5.67 30.53
CA LEU A 73 -27.86 -6.31 29.28
C LEU A 73 -26.76 -6.18 28.22
N PRO A 74 -25.88 -7.19 28.08
CA PRO A 74 -24.80 -7.12 27.09
C PRO A 74 -25.31 -7.07 25.65
N SER A 75 -26.46 -7.68 25.35
CA SER A 75 -27.07 -7.64 24.01
C SER A 75 -27.52 -6.23 23.60
N ASN A 76 -28.05 -5.46 24.55
CA ASN A 76 -28.60 -4.12 24.33
C ASN A 76 -27.73 -3.02 24.94
N LEU A 77 -26.46 -3.33 25.22
CA LEU A 77 -25.51 -2.44 25.90
C LEU A 77 -25.35 -1.10 25.17
N TRP A 78 -25.30 -1.18 23.85
CA TRP A 78 -25.07 -0.04 22.97
C TRP A 78 -26.39 0.46 22.38
N LYS A 79 -26.60 1.78 22.48
CA LYS A 79 -27.66 2.48 21.75
C LYS A 79 -27.05 3.14 20.53
N THR A 80 -27.57 2.86 19.35
CA THR A 80 -27.15 3.49 18.09
C THR A 80 -28.08 4.65 17.74
N ILE A 81 -27.50 5.70 17.14
CA ILE A 81 -28.21 6.85 16.56
C ILE A 81 -27.57 7.11 15.20
N GLU A 82 -28.35 7.08 14.14
CA GLU A 82 -27.88 7.45 12.81
C GLU A 82 -27.58 8.96 12.74
N LEU A 83 -26.41 9.32 12.20
CA LEU A 83 -26.02 10.70 12.00
C LEU A 83 -26.47 11.19 10.62
N SER A 84 -26.72 12.50 10.51
CA SER A 84 -27.04 13.11 9.21
C SER A 84 -25.88 12.94 8.21
N THR A 85 -26.23 12.90 6.92
CA THR A 85 -25.26 12.95 5.82
C THR A 85 -24.47 14.25 5.81
N ASP A 86 -25.11 15.35 6.24
CA ASP A 86 -24.49 16.66 6.33
C ASP A 86 -23.53 16.72 7.51
N TYR A 87 -22.28 17.12 7.24
CA TYR A 87 -21.22 17.15 8.25
C TYR A 87 -21.51 18.12 9.40
N THR A 88 -22.03 19.31 9.08
CA THR A 88 -22.39 20.33 10.07
C THR A 88 -23.54 19.86 10.95
N GLY A 89 -24.58 19.29 10.33
CA GLY A 89 -25.71 18.68 11.05
C GLY A 89 -25.25 17.56 11.99
N ALA A 90 -24.33 16.70 11.53
CA ALA A 90 -23.83 15.60 12.34
C ALA A 90 -23.01 16.09 13.55
N LEU A 91 -22.24 17.18 13.40
CA LEU A 91 -21.52 17.80 14.51
C LEU A 91 -22.47 18.38 15.57
N GLU A 92 -23.57 18.99 15.15
CA GLU A 92 -24.60 19.51 16.04
C GLU A 92 -25.33 18.38 16.76
N GLN A 93 -25.73 17.33 16.04
CA GLN A 93 -26.34 16.13 16.61
C GLN A 93 -25.46 15.48 17.69
N ILE A 94 -24.16 15.31 17.44
CA ILE A 94 -23.22 14.80 18.45
C ILE A 94 -23.15 15.74 19.66
N SER A 95 -23.15 17.05 19.43
CA SER A 95 -23.07 18.04 20.52
C SER A 95 -24.32 18.01 21.41
N VAL A 96 -25.51 17.82 20.83
CA VAL A 96 -26.77 17.71 21.55
C VAL A 96 -26.86 16.37 22.28
N ALA A 97 -26.58 15.26 21.59
CA ALA A 97 -26.65 13.92 22.16
C ALA A 97 -25.67 13.74 23.34
N LEU A 98 -24.46 14.28 23.23
CA LEU A 98 -23.41 14.16 24.24
C LEU A 98 -23.31 15.37 25.19
N LYS A 99 -24.37 16.17 25.34
CA LYS A 99 -24.36 17.38 26.19
C LYS A 99 -23.95 17.12 27.64
N HIS A 100 -24.36 15.98 28.19
CA HIS A 100 -24.09 15.58 29.58
C HIS A 100 -22.90 14.62 29.73
N TRP A 101 -22.14 14.38 28.65
CA TRP A 101 -20.96 13.51 28.66
C TRP A 101 -19.69 14.33 28.93
N PRO A 102 -18.59 13.67 29.34
CA PRO A 102 -17.33 14.35 29.55
C PRO A 102 -16.83 15.03 28.27
N LYS A 103 -16.32 16.26 28.40
CA LYS A 103 -15.79 17.09 27.29
C LYS A 103 -14.77 16.33 26.43
N PHE A 104 -13.97 15.46 27.05
CA PHE A 104 -13.01 14.60 26.36
C PHE A 104 -13.69 13.73 25.29
N LEU A 105 -14.77 13.02 25.63
CA LEU A 105 -15.49 12.16 24.68
C LEU A 105 -16.17 13.00 23.61
N VAL A 106 -16.77 14.13 23.97
CA VAL A 106 -17.40 15.04 23.00
C VAL A 106 -16.37 15.47 21.94
N HIS A 107 -15.22 15.97 22.38
CA HIS A 107 -14.18 16.44 21.48
C HIS A 107 -13.59 15.32 20.62
N LYS A 108 -13.29 14.16 21.23
CA LYS A 108 -12.74 13.01 20.50
C LYS A 108 -13.73 12.40 19.51
N ASN A 109 -15.03 12.39 19.81
CA ASN A 109 -16.05 11.95 18.87
C ASN A 109 -16.21 12.91 17.70
N LYS A 110 -16.13 14.23 17.92
CA LYS A 110 -16.07 15.21 16.82
C LYS A 110 -14.84 14.98 15.94
N GLN A 111 -13.66 14.77 16.53
CA GLN A 111 -12.44 14.45 15.78
C GLN A 111 -12.57 13.15 14.98
N ARG A 112 -13.14 12.11 15.59
CA ARG A 112 -13.38 10.81 14.95
C ARG A 112 -14.38 10.92 13.81
N LEU A 113 -15.46 11.69 13.98
CA LEU A 113 -16.42 11.99 12.92
C LEU A 113 -15.72 12.59 11.70
N THR A 114 -14.90 13.63 11.91
CA THR A 114 -14.14 14.25 10.82
C THR A 114 -13.24 13.26 10.10
N LYS A 115 -12.57 12.38 10.86
CA LYS A 115 -11.67 11.37 10.27
C LYS A 115 -12.42 10.30 9.47
N LEU A 116 -13.55 9.82 9.98
CA LEU A 116 -14.39 8.86 9.25
C LEU A 116 -15.02 9.48 8.01
N ALA A 117 -15.50 10.72 8.08
CA ALA A 117 -16.01 11.44 6.91
C ALA A 117 -14.92 11.62 5.84
N GLN A 118 -13.70 12.02 6.24
CA GLN A 118 -12.55 12.12 5.34
C GLN A 118 -12.19 10.75 4.73
N TYR A 119 -12.23 9.69 5.53
CA TYR A 119 -12.00 8.31 5.08
C TYR A 119 -13.03 7.88 4.02
N LEU A 120 -14.32 8.11 4.26
CA LEU A 120 -15.39 7.80 3.30
C LEU A 120 -15.21 8.53 1.97
N ILE A 121 -14.88 9.83 2.01
CA ILE A 121 -14.59 10.63 0.81
C ILE A 121 -13.39 10.03 0.05
N ARG A 122 -12.35 9.60 0.78
CA ARG A 122 -11.17 8.98 0.20
C ARG A 122 -11.46 7.60 -0.40
N SER A 123 -12.28 6.77 0.26
CA SER A 123 -12.69 5.45 -0.25
C SER A 123 -13.40 5.60 -1.58
N ARG A 124 -14.41 6.47 -1.65
CA ARG A 124 -15.16 6.76 -2.89
C ARG A 124 -14.25 7.25 -4.03
N ARG A 125 -13.23 8.07 -3.70
CA ARG A 125 -12.25 8.53 -4.70
C ARG A 125 -11.33 7.39 -5.16
N ILE A 126 -10.95 6.47 -4.28
CA ILE A 126 -10.13 5.31 -4.63
C ILE A 126 -10.94 4.35 -5.50
N GLU A 127 -12.19 4.05 -5.14
CA GLU A 127 -13.10 3.20 -5.92
C GLU A 127 -13.34 3.75 -7.33
N LYS A 128 -13.46 5.07 -7.49
CA LYS A 128 -13.59 5.71 -8.80
C LYS A 128 -12.32 5.61 -9.66
N ASN A 129 -11.14 5.50 -9.05
CA ASN A 129 -9.88 5.44 -9.77
C ASN A 129 -9.53 4.00 -10.10
N THR A 130 -9.61 3.61 -11.38
CA THR A 130 -9.17 2.29 -11.84
C THR A 130 -7.66 2.15 -11.68
N ARG A 131 -7.21 1.46 -10.63
CA ARG A 131 -5.80 1.11 -10.41
C ARG A 131 -5.57 -0.31 -10.91
N ALA A 132 -4.37 -0.56 -11.44
CA ALA A 132 -3.94 -1.93 -11.70
C ALA A 132 -3.93 -2.73 -10.40
N GLU A 133 -4.48 -3.93 -10.44
CA GLU A 133 -4.50 -4.85 -9.31
C GLU A 133 -3.07 -5.34 -9.04
N ILE A 134 -2.64 -5.29 -7.78
CA ILE A 134 -1.35 -5.85 -7.37
C ILE A 134 -1.53 -7.37 -7.27
N VAL A 135 -1.18 -8.07 -8.34
CA VAL A 135 -1.16 -9.53 -8.36
C VAL A 135 0.18 -10.02 -7.83
N THR A 136 0.14 -10.95 -6.87
CA THR A 136 1.36 -11.62 -6.41
C THR A 136 1.75 -12.73 -7.39
N MET A 137 2.97 -12.69 -7.90
CA MET A 137 3.52 -13.74 -8.74
C MET A 137 4.31 -14.73 -7.86
N PRO A 138 4.01 -16.03 -7.90
CA PRO A 138 4.73 -17.00 -7.08
C PRO A 138 6.19 -17.11 -7.55
N SER A 139 7.13 -17.17 -6.59
CA SER A 139 8.57 -17.17 -6.89
C SER A 139 9.01 -18.32 -7.81
N ARG A 140 8.32 -19.47 -7.73
CA ARG A 140 8.58 -20.64 -8.58
C ARG A 140 8.32 -20.34 -10.06
N ASP A 141 7.25 -19.61 -10.37
CA ASP A 141 6.89 -19.32 -11.75
C ASP A 141 7.84 -18.27 -12.34
N ILE A 142 8.20 -17.25 -11.56
CA ILE A 142 9.22 -16.27 -11.95
C ILE A 142 10.54 -16.99 -12.33
N LYS A 143 11.01 -17.90 -11.47
CA LYS A 143 12.24 -18.67 -11.74
C LYS A 143 12.10 -19.59 -12.94
N ARG A 144 10.92 -20.17 -13.15
CA ARG A 144 10.64 -21.07 -14.28
C ARG A 144 10.61 -20.30 -15.59
N GLU A 145 9.91 -19.17 -15.65
CA GLU A 145 9.82 -18.33 -16.84
C GLU A 145 11.20 -17.75 -17.20
N ASN A 146 11.97 -17.24 -16.24
CA ASN A 146 13.35 -16.77 -16.52
C ASN A 146 14.24 -17.87 -17.11
N ARG A 147 14.12 -19.12 -16.65
CA ARG A 147 14.88 -20.26 -17.20
C ARG A 147 14.41 -20.63 -18.61
N LYS A 148 13.10 -20.58 -18.87
CA LYS A 148 12.55 -20.83 -20.21
C LYS A 148 12.96 -19.73 -21.18
N GLU A 149 12.92 -18.48 -20.76
CA GLU A 149 13.34 -17.31 -21.52
C GLU A 149 14.82 -17.43 -21.92
N ALA A 150 15.71 -17.69 -20.97
CA ALA A 150 17.13 -17.90 -21.26
C ALA A 150 17.40 -19.08 -22.21
N LYS A 151 16.55 -20.13 -22.16
CA LYS A 151 16.65 -21.26 -23.09
C LYS A 151 16.12 -20.89 -24.48
N ALA A 152 15.04 -20.12 -24.56
CA ALA A 152 14.45 -19.65 -25.81
C ALA A 152 15.39 -18.68 -26.55
N GLU A 153 16.02 -17.74 -25.82
CA GLU A 153 17.00 -16.80 -26.37
C GLU A 153 18.17 -17.55 -27.04
N LYS A 154 18.75 -18.53 -26.33
CA LYS A 154 19.84 -19.37 -26.87
C LYS A 154 19.42 -20.18 -28.08
N ALA A 155 18.18 -20.69 -28.10
CA ALA A 155 17.66 -21.47 -29.22
C ALA A 155 17.36 -20.61 -30.46
N ALA A 156 16.85 -19.40 -30.27
CA ALA A 156 16.44 -18.50 -31.34
C ALA A 156 17.62 -17.97 -32.17
N ARG A 157 18.85 -17.92 -31.61
CA ARG A 157 20.07 -17.41 -32.28
C ARG A 157 19.79 -16.15 -33.13
N ILE A 158 19.20 -15.16 -32.47
CA ILE A 158 18.57 -14.01 -33.12
C ILE A 158 19.54 -13.28 -34.06
N GLN A 159 20.80 -13.09 -33.68
CA GLN A 159 21.83 -12.44 -34.51
C GLN A 159 22.01 -13.14 -35.87
N SER A 160 22.22 -14.46 -35.88
CA SER A 160 22.42 -15.21 -37.12
C SER A 160 21.17 -15.23 -38.00
N SER A 161 19.98 -15.21 -37.40
CA SER A 161 18.72 -15.09 -38.16
C SER A 161 18.58 -13.72 -38.80
N ILE A 162 18.96 -12.65 -38.10
CA ILE A 162 18.95 -11.28 -38.61
C ILE A 162 19.97 -11.12 -39.74
N GLU A 163 21.20 -11.61 -39.57
CA GLU A 163 22.25 -11.57 -40.59
C GLU A 163 21.80 -12.22 -41.90
N LYS A 164 21.20 -13.42 -41.80
CA LYS A 164 20.65 -14.12 -42.98
C LYS A 164 19.57 -13.31 -43.67
N GLN A 165 18.62 -12.75 -42.93
CA GLN A 165 17.58 -11.89 -43.52
C GLN A 165 18.15 -10.61 -44.15
N LEU A 166 19.14 -10.00 -43.54
CA LEU A 166 19.78 -8.79 -44.08
C LEU A 166 20.52 -9.12 -45.38
N LEU A 167 21.22 -10.25 -45.46
CA LEU A 167 21.88 -10.73 -46.67
C LEU A 167 20.87 -11.07 -47.77
N GLU A 168 19.79 -11.77 -47.45
CA GLU A 168 18.71 -12.05 -48.40
C GLU A 168 18.11 -10.76 -48.96
N ARG A 169 17.76 -9.79 -48.11
CA ARG A 169 17.24 -8.48 -48.56
C ARG A 169 18.25 -7.70 -49.41
N LEU A 170 19.53 -7.75 -49.06
CA LEU A 170 20.59 -7.13 -49.84
C LEU A 170 20.68 -7.76 -51.23
N ASN A 171 20.60 -9.10 -51.31
CA ASN A 171 20.60 -9.85 -52.57
C ASN A 171 19.33 -9.58 -53.41
N ASP A 172 18.18 -9.43 -52.76
CA ASP A 172 16.91 -9.06 -53.39
C ASP A 172 16.90 -7.61 -53.92
N GLY A 173 17.96 -6.84 -53.65
CA GLY A 173 18.14 -5.49 -54.21
C GLY A 173 17.26 -4.43 -53.57
N THR A 174 16.63 -4.71 -52.42
CA THR A 174 15.72 -3.77 -51.74
C THR A 174 16.38 -2.45 -51.35
N TYR A 175 17.71 -2.43 -51.22
CA TYR A 175 18.49 -1.26 -50.77
C TYR A 175 19.18 -0.48 -51.91
N ASN A 176 19.08 -0.93 -53.17
CA ASN A 176 19.75 -0.30 -54.32
C ASN A 176 19.27 1.14 -54.62
N SER A 177 18.06 1.51 -54.17
CA SER A 177 17.52 2.87 -54.34
C SER A 177 18.14 3.88 -53.36
N ALA A 178 18.65 3.45 -52.21
CA ALA A 178 19.07 4.34 -51.13
C ALA A 178 20.59 4.41 -50.92
N TYR A 179 21.33 3.36 -51.29
CA TYR A 179 22.78 3.28 -51.08
C TYR A 179 23.51 2.80 -52.33
N LYS A 180 24.48 3.60 -52.82
CA LYS A 180 25.48 3.15 -53.80
C LYS A 180 26.61 2.43 -53.06
N PHE A 181 26.40 1.18 -52.71
CA PHE A 181 27.44 0.38 -52.05
C PHE A 181 28.56 0.08 -53.06
N SER A 182 29.67 0.79 -53.00
CA SER A 182 30.85 0.46 -53.80
C SER A 182 31.66 -0.60 -53.04
N THR A 183 31.93 -1.72 -53.70
CA THR A 183 32.70 -2.82 -53.12
C THR A 183 34.10 -2.37 -52.69
N SER A 184 34.65 -1.33 -53.33
CA SER A 184 35.96 -0.78 -52.99
C SER A 184 35.96 0.01 -51.68
N GLN A 185 34.93 0.81 -51.40
CA GLN A 185 34.82 1.56 -50.14
C GLN A 185 34.71 0.62 -48.95
N TYR A 186 33.86 -0.41 -49.06
CA TYR A 186 33.66 -1.38 -48.00
C TYR A 186 34.94 -2.19 -47.67
N LEU A 187 35.68 -2.63 -48.69
CA LEU A 187 36.94 -3.35 -48.48
C LEU A 187 38.00 -2.47 -47.80
N SER A 188 38.04 -1.17 -48.12
CA SER A 188 38.97 -0.23 -47.48
C SER A 188 38.63 0.00 -46.00
N GLU A 189 37.36 0.06 -45.65
CA GLU A 189 36.91 0.23 -44.25
C GLU A 189 37.20 -1.02 -43.41
N LEU A 190 36.96 -2.23 -43.96
CA LEU A 190 37.30 -3.49 -43.31
C LEU A 190 38.79 -3.62 -42.98
N GLN A 191 39.67 -3.27 -43.94
CA GLN A 191 41.13 -3.27 -43.71
C GLN A 191 41.51 -2.31 -42.59
N SER A 192 40.92 -1.11 -42.57
CA SER A 192 41.17 -0.11 -41.52
C SER A 192 40.73 -0.59 -40.14
N ASP A 193 39.67 -1.40 -40.04
CA ASP A 193 39.15 -1.89 -38.77
C ASP A 193 39.92 -3.10 -38.23
N GLU A 194 40.46 -3.94 -39.12
CA GLU A 194 41.40 -5.00 -38.76
C GLU A 194 42.74 -4.43 -38.22
N GLU A 195 43.25 -3.38 -38.86
CA GLU A 195 44.43 -2.65 -38.38
C GLU A 195 44.20 -2.02 -37.00
N LYS A 196 43.04 -1.39 -36.77
CA LYS A 196 42.70 -0.85 -35.44
C LYS A 196 42.58 -1.95 -34.38
N ARG A 197 41.99 -3.10 -34.71
CA ARG A 197 41.87 -4.25 -33.78
C ARG A 197 43.21 -4.87 -33.43
N THR A 198 44.13 -4.95 -34.38
CA THR A 198 45.50 -5.45 -34.12
C THR A 198 46.29 -4.45 -33.27
N LEU A 199 46.19 -3.14 -33.55
CA LEU A 199 46.80 -2.09 -32.74
C LEU A 199 46.27 -2.06 -31.30
N LEU A 200 44.96 -2.25 -31.09
CA LEU A 200 44.36 -2.36 -29.75
C LEU A 200 44.91 -3.56 -28.96
N LYS A 201 45.06 -4.72 -29.61
CA LYS A 201 45.68 -5.91 -28.99
C LYS A 201 47.15 -5.71 -28.66
N VAL A 202 47.91 -5.05 -29.54
CA VAL A 202 49.32 -4.72 -29.30
C VAL A 202 49.45 -3.74 -28.13
N ASN A 203 48.58 -2.73 -28.05
CA ASN A 203 48.58 -1.77 -26.95
C ASN A 203 48.19 -2.41 -25.60
N GLU A 204 47.24 -3.36 -25.58
CA GLU A 204 46.93 -4.14 -24.37
C GLU A 204 48.09 -5.03 -23.91
N LEU A 205 48.88 -5.58 -24.84
CA LEU A 205 50.07 -6.37 -24.54
C LEU A 205 51.25 -5.50 -24.06
N VAL A 206 51.46 -4.34 -24.67
CA VAL A 206 52.49 -3.37 -24.28
C VAL A 206 52.21 -2.79 -22.89
N CYS A 207 50.94 -2.53 -22.54
CA CYS A 207 50.56 -2.11 -21.19
C CYS A 207 50.80 -3.19 -20.12
N LYS A 208 50.65 -4.48 -20.45
CA LYS A 208 50.92 -5.60 -19.53
C LYS A 208 52.41 -5.86 -19.26
N CYS A 209 53.30 -5.47 -20.18
CA CYS A 209 54.75 -5.61 -20.00
C CYS A 209 55.41 -4.41 -19.28
N ARG A 210 54.64 -3.35 -18.99
CA ARG A 210 55.12 -2.10 -18.37
C ARG A 210 54.71 -1.95 -16.90
N SER A 211 53.98 -2.93 -16.36
CA SER A 211 53.62 -3.12 -14.95
C SER A 211 54.45 -4.24 -14.35
#